data_AF-A0A0F8E3X2-F1
#
_entry.id   AF-A0A0F8E3X2-F1
#
_cell.length_a   1.000
_cell.length_b   1.000
_cell.length_c   1.000
_cell.angle_alpha   90.00
_cell.angle_beta   90.00
_cell.angle_gamma   90.00
#
_symmetry.space_group_name_H-M   'P 1'
#
loop_
_entity.id
_entity.type
_entity.pdbx_description
1 polymer ?
#
loop_
_entity_poly.entity_id
_entity_poly.type
_entity_poly.pdbx_seq_one_letter_code
_entity_poly.pdbx_strand_id
1 'polypeptide(L)'
;MDERNGWLNNLKVGDEVAINVYKNNNWVVKKIKSISKDGFRLEGNYPVWNDGTYMGNYVIYPYTEKINDVIEKSELIKVLSNYNISRLDIEKLREIRRIIEGETK
;
A
#
# COMPACT_ATOMS: atom_id res chain seq x y z
N MET A 1 31.22 -2.98 3.35
CA MET A 1 30.44 -4.13 2.89
C MET A 1 28.98 -3.73 3.02
N ASP A 2 28.11 -4.20 2.14
CA ASP A 2 26.67 -3.92 2.22
C ASP A 2 26.04 -4.84 3.26
N GLU A 3 25.43 -4.28 4.31
CA GLU A 3 24.85 -5.04 5.42
C GLU A 3 23.37 -5.37 5.22
N ARG A 4 22.83 -5.06 4.04
CA ARG A 4 21.41 -5.29 3.71
C ARG A 4 21.15 -6.77 3.47
N ASN A 5 20.02 -7.28 3.97
CA ASN A 5 19.69 -8.71 3.89
C ASN A 5 18.71 -9.03 2.74
N GLY A 6 19.02 -10.06 1.96
CA GLY A 6 18.10 -10.63 0.96
C GLY A 6 17.71 -9.68 -0.16
N TRP A 7 16.40 -9.55 -0.41
CA TRP A 7 15.84 -8.76 -1.51
C TRP A 7 16.10 -7.25 -1.39
N LEU A 8 16.39 -6.76 -0.17
CA LEU A 8 16.71 -5.35 0.09
C LEU A 8 17.97 -4.88 -0.65
N ASN A 9 18.89 -5.79 -0.97
CA ASN A 9 20.09 -5.49 -1.76
C ASN A 9 19.77 -5.04 -3.20
N ASN A 10 18.63 -5.50 -3.72
CA ASN A 10 18.24 -5.26 -5.11
C ASN A 10 17.43 -3.97 -5.29
N LEU A 11 17.06 -3.30 -4.19
CA LEU A 11 16.34 -2.04 -4.21
C LEU A 11 17.18 -0.93 -4.82
N LYS A 12 16.53 -0.08 -5.61
CA LYS A 12 17.07 1.11 -6.27
C LYS A 12 16.29 2.35 -5.85
N VAL A 13 16.91 3.50 -6.01
CA VAL A 13 16.22 4.79 -5.89
C VAL A 13 15.08 4.83 -6.91
N GLY A 14 13.89 5.22 -6.46
CA GLY A 14 12.66 5.24 -7.25
C GLY A 14 11.76 4.02 -7.05
N ASP A 15 12.28 2.90 -6.53
CA ASP A 15 11.47 1.70 -6.30
C ASP A 15 10.39 1.96 -5.26
N GLU A 16 9.23 1.35 -5.47
CA GLU A 16 8.13 1.38 -4.51
C GLU A 16 8.24 0.23 -3.52
N VAL A 17 8.03 0.54 -2.25
CA VAL A 17 7.95 -0.42 -1.16
C VAL A 17 6.67 -0.19 -0.38
N ALA A 18 6.15 -1.27 0.18
CA ALA A 18 4.93 -1.23 0.97
C ALA A 18 5.23 -1.39 2.46
N ILE A 19 4.49 -0.70 3.30
CA ILE A 19 4.65 -0.74 4.76
C ILE A 19 3.29 -1.09 5.36
N ASN A 20 3.20 -2.18 6.12
CA ASN A 20 2.00 -2.53 6.87
C ASN A 20 2.02 -1.79 8.21
N VAL A 21 1.43 -0.60 8.24
CA VAL A 21 1.30 0.20 9.45
C VAL A 21 0.19 -0.35 10.34
N TYR A 22 0.36 -0.30 11.64
CA TYR A 22 -0.63 -0.73 12.64
C TYR A 22 -1.12 -2.19 12.56
N LYS A 23 -0.44 -3.06 11.79
CA LYS A 23 -0.67 -4.52 11.73
C LYS A 23 -2.09 -4.96 11.35
N ASN A 24 -2.91 -4.07 10.80
CA ASN A 24 -4.32 -4.32 10.45
C ASN A 24 -4.57 -4.22 8.93
N ASN A 25 -3.66 -4.76 8.12
CA ASN A 25 -3.68 -4.62 6.65
C ASN A 25 -3.76 -3.17 6.18
N ASN A 26 -3.27 -2.23 6.99
CA ASN A 26 -3.24 -0.83 6.62
C ASN A 26 -1.89 -0.59 5.95
N TRP A 27 -1.89 -0.67 4.62
CA TRP A 27 -0.69 -0.56 3.82
C TRP A 27 -0.47 0.89 3.36
N VAL A 28 0.77 1.34 3.45
CA VAL A 28 1.22 2.61 2.89
C VAL A 28 2.32 2.31 1.89
N VAL A 29 2.21 2.88 0.69
CA VAL A 29 3.24 2.78 -0.35
C VAL A 29 4.14 4.01 -0.28
N LYS A 30 5.44 3.80 -0.39
CA LYS A 30 6.47 4.84 -0.42
C LYS A 30 7.53 4.50 -1.44
N LYS A 31 8.15 5.53 -2.03
CA LYS A 31 9.30 5.35 -2.90
C LYS A 31 10.61 5.46 -2.14
N ILE A 32 11.61 4.69 -2.57
CA ILE A 32 12.99 4.85 -2.12
C ILE A 32 13.54 6.18 -2.67
N LYS A 33 13.87 7.10 -1.77
CA LYS A 33 14.48 8.39 -2.10
C LYS A 33 16.00 8.31 -2.23
N SER A 34 16.65 7.59 -1.32
CA SER A 34 18.12 7.44 -1.32
C SER A 34 18.54 6.15 -0.64
N ILE A 35 19.71 5.63 -1.04
CA ILE A 35 20.33 4.45 -0.48
C ILE A 35 21.73 4.83 0.01
N SER A 36 22.10 4.35 1.19
CA SER A 36 23.39 4.60 1.84
C SER A 36 23.90 3.33 2.51
N LYS A 37 25.11 3.37 3.06
CA LYS A 37 25.67 2.24 3.83
C LYS A 37 24.84 1.90 5.08
N ASP A 38 24.17 2.90 5.64
CA ASP A 38 23.41 2.79 6.89
C ASP A 38 21.93 2.39 6.65
N GLY A 39 21.52 2.19 5.39
CA GLY A 39 20.16 1.85 5.00
C GLY A 39 19.58 2.77 3.93
N PHE A 40 18.26 2.99 4.01
CA PHE A 40 17.49 3.70 3.00
C PHE A 40 16.80 4.92 3.59
N ARG A 41 16.42 5.85 2.70
CA ARG A 41 15.43 6.88 3.01
C ARG A 41 14.27 6.78 2.06
N LEU A 42 13.06 6.88 2.59
CA LEU A 42 11.83 6.95 1.82
C LEU A 42 11.49 8.41 1.47
N GLU A 43 10.60 8.61 0.50
CA GLU A 43 9.96 9.91 0.28
C GLU A 43 9.32 10.43 1.57
N GLY A 44 9.53 11.72 1.86
CA GLY A 44 9.28 12.30 3.19
C GLY A 44 10.48 12.22 4.15
N ASN A 45 11.63 11.70 3.68
CA ASN A 45 12.90 11.65 4.39
C ASN A 45 12.93 10.71 5.61
N TYR A 46 12.05 9.71 5.63
CA TYR A 46 11.97 8.75 6.72
C TYR A 46 13.06 7.66 6.58
N PRO A 47 13.77 7.33 7.67
CA PRO A 47 14.82 6.32 7.64
C PRO A 47 14.26 4.89 7.66
N VAL A 48 14.95 3.99 6.95
CA VAL A 48 14.76 2.53 6.99
C VAL A 48 16.13 1.89 7.21
N TRP A 49 16.24 1.01 8.19
CA TRP A 49 17.48 0.31 8.52
C TRP A 49 17.80 -0.83 7.53
N ASN A 50 19.02 -1.36 7.58
CA ASN A 50 19.50 -2.41 6.66
C ASN A 50 18.73 -3.74 6.74
N ASP A 51 17.99 -3.96 7.83
CA ASP A 51 17.09 -5.09 8.04
C ASP A 51 15.66 -4.85 7.49
N GLY A 52 15.39 -3.66 6.93
CA GLY A 52 14.07 -3.26 6.44
C GLY A 52 13.16 -2.63 7.51
N THR A 53 13.66 -2.41 8.73
CA THR A 53 12.89 -1.79 9.81
C THR A 53 12.69 -0.29 9.56
N TYR A 54 11.44 0.15 9.58
CA TYR A 54 10.94 1.51 9.40
C TYR A 54 10.36 2.05 10.72
N MET A 55 10.75 3.26 11.13
CA MET A 55 10.29 3.93 12.36
C MET A 55 10.35 3.03 13.62
N GLY A 56 11.35 2.15 13.70
CA GLY A 56 11.62 1.29 14.85
C GLY A 56 10.65 0.12 15.09
N ASN A 57 9.48 0.08 14.45
CA ASN A 57 8.45 -0.93 14.74
C ASN A 57 7.70 -1.46 13.50
N TYR A 58 7.95 -0.92 12.31
CA TYR A 58 7.33 -1.39 11.07
C TYR A 58 8.40 -1.99 10.17
N VAL A 59 7.98 -2.80 9.19
CA VAL A 59 8.89 -3.44 8.23
C VAL A 59 8.41 -3.08 6.83
N ILE A 60 9.36 -2.80 5.93
CA ILE A 60 9.07 -2.61 4.51
C ILE A 60 9.01 -3.96 3.80
N TYR A 61 8.12 -4.06 2.82
CA TYR A 61 7.89 -5.24 2.00
C TYR A 61 8.03 -4.86 0.52
N PRO A 62 8.34 -5.82 -0.37
CA PRO A 62 8.27 -5.58 -1.80
C PRO A 62 6.86 -5.13 -2.17
N TYR A 63 6.73 -4.08 -2.99
CA TYR A 63 5.42 -3.74 -3.53
C TYR A 63 5.06 -4.76 -4.62
N THR A 64 3.87 -5.38 -4.47
CA THR A 64 3.40 -6.47 -5.33
C THR A 64 1.93 -6.23 -5.69
N GLU A 65 1.47 -6.83 -6.78
CA GLU A 65 0.06 -6.78 -7.21
C GLU A 65 -0.90 -7.19 -6.08
N LYS A 66 -0.58 -8.26 -5.35
CA LYS A 66 -1.38 -8.69 -4.19
C LYS A 66 -1.51 -7.62 -3.10
N ILE A 67 -0.45 -6.83 -2.85
CA ILE A 67 -0.51 -5.72 -1.88
C ILE A 67 -1.30 -4.56 -2.47
N ASN A 68 -1.15 -4.29 -3.77
CA ASN A 68 -1.96 -3.30 -4.47
C ASN A 68 -3.45 -3.60 -4.34
N ASP A 69 -3.86 -4.84 -4.62
CA ASP A 69 -5.26 -5.27 -4.50
C ASP A 69 -5.83 -5.04 -3.08
N VAL A 70 -5.02 -5.28 -2.04
CA VAL A 70 -5.43 -5.05 -0.65
C VAL A 70 -5.61 -3.55 -0.37
N ILE A 71 -4.73 -2.71 -0.89
CA ILE A 71 -4.83 -1.25 -0.79
C ILE A 71 -6.10 -0.77 -1.51
N GLU A 72 -6.25 -1.10 -2.79
CA GLU A 72 -7.39 -0.68 -3.61
C GLU A 72 -8.71 -1.13 -3.00
N LYS A 73 -8.80 -2.39 -2.56
CA LYS A 73 -9.99 -2.91 -1.88
C LYS A 73 -10.32 -2.11 -0.61
N SER A 74 -9.31 -1.76 0.18
CA SER A 74 -9.50 -0.99 1.42
C SER A 74 -9.96 0.43 1.14
N GLU A 75 -9.45 1.07 0.09
CA GLU A 75 -9.88 2.39 -0.36
C GLU A 75 -11.33 2.37 -0.86
N LEU A 76 -11.69 1.38 -1.68
CA LEU A 76 -13.05 1.18 -2.15
C LEU A 76 -14.04 0.97 -1.00
N ILE A 77 -13.72 0.10 -0.03
CA ILE A 77 -14.56 -0.11 1.16
C ILE A 77 -14.74 1.19 1.93
N LYS A 78 -13.68 2.00 2.12
CA LYS A 78 -13.79 3.30 2.80
C LYS A 78 -14.72 4.26 2.05
N VAL A 79 -14.60 4.34 0.73
CA VAL A 79 -15.48 5.18 -0.11
C VAL A 79 -16.94 4.73 0.04
N LEU A 80 -17.21 3.43 -0.08
CA LEU A 80 -18.56 2.89 0.05
C LEU A 80 -19.13 3.06 1.46
N SER A 81 -18.31 2.91 2.51
CA SER A 81 -18.73 3.08 3.90
C SER A 81 -19.02 4.55 4.25
N ASN A 82 -18.27 5.47 3.66
CA ASN A 82 -18.50 6.91 3.82
C ASN A 82 -19.70 7.39 3.01
N TYR A 83 -20.07 6.68 1.94
CA TYR A 83 -21.26 6.97 1.19
C TYR A 83 -22.48 6.47 1.96
N ASN A 84 -23.44 7.37 2.24
CA ASN A 84 -24.72 6.92 2.74
C ASN A 84 -25.50 6.30 1.57
N ILE A 85 -25.34 4.98 1.37
CA ILE A 85 -25.95 4.22 0.27
C ILE A 85 -27.47 4.47 0.21
N SER A 86 -28.14 4.66 1.36
CA SER A 86 -29.58 4.93 1.42
C SER A 86 -29.99 6.28 0.80
N ARG A 87 -29.03 7.19 0.54
CA ARG A 87 -29.25 8.49 -0.10
C ARG A 87 -28.89 8.51 -1.59
N LEU A 88 -28.42 7.39 -2.14
CA LEU A 88 -28.22 7.28 -3.59
C LEU A 88 -29.57 7.30 -4.31
N ASP A 89 -29.61 7.93 -5.48
CA ASP A 89 -30.76 7.81 -6.37
C ASP A 89 -30.95 6.36 -6.85
N ILE A 90 -32.18 6.02 -7.20
CA ILE A 90 -32.55 4.65 -7.55
C ILE A 90 -31.81 4.12 -8.79
N GLU A 91 -31.43 4.98 -9.73
CA GLU A 91 -30.69 4.58 -10.93
C GLU A 91 -29.26 4.15 -10.58
N LYS A 92 -28.57 4.89 -9.70
CA LYS A 92 -27.26 4.46 -9.18
C LYS A 92 -27.35 3.15 -8.40
N LEU A 93 -28.41 2.96 -7.60
CA LEU A 93 -28.60 1.70 -6.88
C LEU A 93 -28.82 0.51 -7.83
N ARG A 94 -29.58 0.70 -8.92
CA ARG A 94 -29.76 -0.30 -9.97
C ARG A 94 -28.43 -0.66 -10.63
N GLU A 95 -27.60 0.32 -10.94
CA GLU A 95 -26.29 0.08 -11.56
C GLU A 95 -25.34 -0.68 -10.63
N ILE A 96 -25.28 -0.31 -9.35
CA ILE A 96 -24.48 -1.04 -8.34
C ILE A 96 -24.93 -2.50 -8.26
N ARG A 97 -26.24 -2.78 -8.26
CA ARG A 97 -26.77 -4.14 -8.28
C ARG A 97 -26.28 -4.92 -9.50
N ARG A 98 -26.38 -4.34 -10.70
CA ARG A 98 -25.94 -4.99 -11.95
C ARG A 98 -24.46 -5.35 -11.93
N ILE A 99 -23.62 -4.45 -11.40
CA ILE A 99 -22.19 -4.70 -11.24
C ILE A 99 -21.95 -5.87 -10.27
N ILE A 100 -22.60 -5.88 -9.11
CA ILE A 100 -22.45 -6.93 -8.09
C ILE A 100 -22.95 -8.29 -8.60
N GLU A 101 -24.05 -8.31 -9.36
CA GLU A 101 -24.64 -9.53 -9.92
C GLU A 101 -23.90 -10.03 -11.18
N GLY A 102 -22.91 -9.27 -11.68
CA GLY A 102 -22.16 -9.66 -12.87
C GLY A 102 -22.93 -9.49 -14.18
N GLU A 103 -23.98 -8.65 -14.20
CA GLU A 103 -24.80 -8.34 -15.38
C GLU A 103 -24.19 -7.24 -16.28
N THR A 104 -22.88 -7.03 -16.15
CA THR A 104 -22.14 -6.06 -16.95
C THR A 104 -21.93 -6.62 -18.36
N LYS A 105 -22.32 -5.84 -19.37
CA LYS A 105 -22.13 -6.16 -20.79
C LYS A 105 -20.67 -6.07 -21.20
#